data_AF-A0A068BJL4-F1
#
_entry.id   AF-A0A068BJL4-F1
#
_cell.length_a   1.000
_cell.length_b   1.000
_cell.length_c   1.000
_cell.angle_alpha   90.00
_cell.angle_beta   90.00
_cell.angle_gamma   90.00
#
_symmetry.space_group_name_H-M   'P 1'
#
loop_
_entity.id
_entity.type
_entity.pdbx_description
1 polymer ?
#
loop_
_entity_poly.entity_id
_entity_poly.type
_entity_poly.pdbx_seq_one_letter_code
_entity_poly.pdbx_strand_id
1 'polypeptide(L)'
;QLLEDYPKCFIVGADNVGSKQMQQIRISLRGSAVVLMGKNTMMRKAIKGHIERNPALDKILPHIKGNVGFVFTRSDLVEIRDKLLE
;
A
#
# COMPACT_ATOMS: atom_id res chain seq x y z
N GLN A 1 -9.79 9.49 -0.35
CA GLN A 1 -9.40 9.54 1.08
C GLN A 1 -8.01 8.98 1.35
N LEU A 2 -7.74 7.66 1.45
CA LEU A 2 -6.37 7.20 1.78
C LEU A 2 -5.27 7.67 0.79
N LEU A 3 -5.59 7.72 -0.51
CA LEU A 3 -4.69 8.24 -1.55
C LEU A 3 -4.43 9.76 -1.47
N GLU A 4 -5.28 10.50 -0.77
CA GLU A 4 -5.19 11.96 -0.61
C GLU A 4 -4.58 12.32 0.75
N ASP A 5 -4.94 11.55 1.76
CA ASP A 5 -4.53 11.72 3.15
C ASP A 5 -3.04 11.41 3.35
N TYR A 6 -2.50 10.44 2.61
CA TYR A 6 -1.14 9.96 2.76
C TYR A 6 -0.32 10.31 1.51
N PRO A 7 0.73 11.16 1.64
CA PRO A 7 1.53 11.60 0.49
C PRO A 7 2.44 10.49 -0.05
N LYS A 8 2.68 9.45 0.74
CA LYS A 8 3.62 8.36 0.42
C LYS A 8 2.92 7.01 0.53
N CYS A 9 3.24 6.11 -0.39
CA CYS A 9 2.78 4.73 -0.35
C CYS A 9 3.86 3.74 -0.83
N PHE A 10 3.79 2.52 -0.31
CA PHE A 10 4.52 1.37 -0.82
C PHE A 10 3.58 0.42 -1.54
N ILE A 11 4.12 -0.27 -2.54
CA ILE A 11 3.51 -1.44 -3.16
C ILE A 11 4.26 -2.65 -2.61
N VAL A 12 3.54 -3.53 -1.93
CA VAL A 12 4.12 -4.72 -1.30
C VAL A 12 3.59 -5.97 -1.99
N GLY A 13 4.46 -6.90 -2.32
CA GLY A 13 4.08 -8.26 -2.72
C GLY A 13 3.76 -9.07 -1.46
N ALA A 14 2.61 -9.74 -1.42
CA ALA A 14 2.13 -10.49 -0.26
C ALA A 14 1.96 -11.98 -0.57
N ASP A 15 2.85 -12.55 -1.38
CA ASP A 15 2.83 -13.97 -1.71
C ASP A 15 3.14 -14.85 -0.49
N ASN A 16 2.35 -15.90 -0.29
CA ASN A 16 2.51 -16.87 0.81
C ASN A 16 2.47 -16.27 2.23
N VAL A 17 1.86 -15.10 2.42
CA VAL A 17 1.73 -14.48 3.75
C VAL A 17 0.52 -15.08 4.49
N GLY A 18 0.79 -15.71 5.63
CA GLY A 18 -0.25 -16.27 6.49
C GLY A 18 -1.09 -15.20 7.19
N SER A 19 -2.34 -15.52 7.53
CA SER A 19 -3.26 -14.58 8.21
C SER A 19 -2.69 -14.04 9.53
N LYS A 20 -1.96 -14.88 10.28
CA LYS A 20 -1.29 -14.50 11.54
C LYS A 20 -0.17 -13.49 11.31
N GLN A 21 0.64 -13.70 10.28
CA GLN A 21 1.73 -12.78 9.90
C GLN A 21 1.15 -11.42 9.48
N MET A 22 0.11 -11.40 8.64
CA MET A 22 -0.59 -10.16 8.29
C MET A 22 -1.18 -9.44 9.52
N GLN A 23 -1.66 -10.19 10.51
CA GLN A 23 -2.16 -9.60 11.75
C GLN A 23 -1.03 -8.96 12.57
N GLN A 24 0.11 -9.64 12.70
CA GLN A 24 1.30 -9.10 13.39
C GLN A 24 1.83 -7.84 12.69
N ILE A 25 1.95 -7.86 11.36
CA ILE A 25 2.35 -6.70 10.56
C ILE A 25 1.38 -5.53 10.79
N ARG A 26 0.06 -5.79 10.79
CA ARG A 26 -0.94 -4.74 11.08
C ARG A 26 -0.84 -4.18 12.49
N ILE A 27 -0.44 -4.98 13.48
CA ILE A 27 -0.23 -4.52 14.86
C ILE A 27 1.04 -3.65 14.94
N SER A 28 2.14 -4.09 14.34
CA SER A 28 3.43 -3.37 14.31
C SER A 28 3.31 -2.00 13.61
N LEU A 29 2.54 -1.95 12.52
CA LEU A 29 2.34 -0.73 11.74
C LEU A 29 1.26 0.21 12.31
N ARG A 30 0.53 -0.20 13.35
CA ARG A 30 -0.56 0.59 13.92
C ARG A 30 -0.03 1.94 14.41
N GLY A 31 -0.63 3.02 13.90
CA GLY A 31 -0.26 4.40 14.24
C GLY A 31 0.82 5.00 13.34
N SER A 32 1.62 4.20 12.63
CA SER A 32 2.65 4.69 11.70
C SER A 32 2.24 4.53 10.22
N ALA A 33 1.50 3.47 9.90
CA ALA A 33 1.05 3.18 8.54
C ALA A 33 -0.28 2.42 8.49
N VAL A 34 -0.92 2.47 7.32
CA VAL A 34 -2.17 1.75 7.04
C VAL A 34 -1.93 0.78 5.89
N VAL A 35 -2.19 -0.50 6.15
CA VAL A 35 -2.10 -1.56 5.12
C VAL A 35 -3.46 -1.74 4.47
N LEU A 36 -3.50 -1.64 3.14
CA LEU A 36 -4.68 -1.85 2.31
C LEU A 36 -4.42 -3.01 1.35
N MET A 37 -5.12 -4.12 1.55
CA MET A 37 -5.22 -5.20 0.56
C MET A 37 -6.52 -5.03 -0.21
N GLY A 38 -6.49 -5.27 -1.52
CA GLY A 38 -7.69 -5.13 -2.34
C GLY A 38 -7.61 -5.92 -3.64
N LYS A 39 -8.76 -6.06 -4.30
CA LYS A 39 -8.80 -6.69 -5.63
C LYS A 39 -8.14 -5.77 -6.65
N ASN A 40 -7.17 -6.29 -7.40
CA ASN A 40 -6.42 -5.51 -8.40
C ASN A 40 -7.30 -4.71 -9.36
N THR A 41 -8.41 -5.28 -9.85
CA THR A 41 -9.32 -4.58 -10.76
C THR A 41 -9.99 -3.37 -10.10
N MET A 42 -10.38 -3.49 -8.83
CA MET A 42 -10.99 -2.38 -8.08
C MET A 42 -9.95 -1.30 -7.78
N MET A 43 -8.76 -1.69 -7.35
CA MET A 43 -7.68 -0.74 -7.04
C MET A 43 -7.26 0.05 -8.29
N ARG A 44 -7.08 -0.62 -9.44
CA ARG A 44 -6.77 0.05 -10.71
C ARG A 44 -7.87 1.03 -11.13
N LYS A 45 -9.15 0.65 -10.97
CA LYS A 45 -10.28 1.54 -11.30
C LYS A 45 -10.29 2.77 -10.41
N ALA A 46 -10.09 2.60 -9.10
CA ALA A 46 -10.05 3.71 -8.14
C ALA A 46 -8.88 4.65 -8.45
N ILE A 47 -7.68 4.12 -8.71
CA ILE A 47 -6.50 4.92 -9.04
C ILE A 47 -6.72 5.70 -10.34
N LYS A 48 -7.28 5.07 -11.38
CA LYS A 48 -7.61 5.76 -12.64
C LYS A 48 -8.53 6.96 -12.44
N GLY A 49 -9.50 6.87 -11.53
CA GLY A 49 -10.38 7.99 -11.19
C GLY A 49 -9.69 9.15 -10.46
N HIS A 50 -8.47 8.93 -9.94
CA HIS A 50 -7.69 9.94 -9.20
C HIS A 50 -6.45 10.44 -9.96
N ILE A 51 -6.20 9.96 -11.19
CA ILE A 51 -5.04 10.38 -12.01
C ILE A 51 -5.07 11.89 -12.31
N GLU A 52 -6.25 12.46 -12.53
CA GLU A 52 -6.40 13.90 -12.80
C GLU A 52 -5.89 14.78 -11.65
N ARG A 53 -5.95 14.29 -10.41
CA ARG A 53 -5.45 15.00 -9.22
C ARG A 53 -3.97 14.75 -8.97
N ASN A 54 -3.50 13.55 -9.28
CA ASN A 54 -2.11 13.17 -9.11
C ASN A 54 -1.62 12.30 -10.28
N PRO A 55 -1.02 12.90 -11.31
CA PRO A 55 -0.55 12.19 -12.50
C PRO A 55 0.51 11.13 -12.20
N ALA A 56 1.21 11.23 -11.07
CA ALA A 56 2.23 10.26 -10.67
C ALA A 56 1.64 8.86 -10.41
N LEU A 57 0.33 8.77 -10.11
CA LEU A 57 -0.36 7.51 -9.88
C LEU A 57 -0.44 6.62 -11.12
N ASP A 58 -0.34 7.19 -12.33
CA ASP A 58 -0.37 6.42 -13.58
C ASP A 58 0.83 5.46 -13.66
N LYS A 59 1.99 5.89 -13.13
CA LYS A 59 3.21 5.08 -13.06
C LYS A 59 3.05 3.85 -12.15
N ILE A 60 2.07 3.85 -11.25
CA ILE A 60 1.83 2.77 -10.29
C ILE A 60 1.00 1.64 -10.91
N LEU A 61 0.11 1.95 -11.85
CA LEU A 61 -0.77 0.98 -12.51
C LEU A 61 -0.06 -0.27 -13.09
N PRO A 62 1.11 -0.18 -13.77
CA PRO A 62 1.78 -1.37 -14.27
C PRO A 62 2.25 -2.32 -13.16
N HIS A 63 2.47 -1.82 -11.95
CA HIS A 63 2.99 -2.59 -10.81
C HIS A 63 1.91 -3.32 -10.00
N ILE A 64 0.62 -3.05 -10.22
CA ILE A 64 -0.48 -3.67 -9.46
C ILE A 64 -0.85 -5.08 -9.99
N LYS A 65 0.12 -5.99 -10.08
CA LYS A 65 -0.05 -7.34 -10.65
C LYS A 65 0.29 -8.41 -9.61
N GLY A 66 -0.43 -9.53 -9.63
CA GLY A 66 -0.24 -10.61 -8.66
C GLY A 66 -0.91 -10.33 -7.31
N ASN A 67 -0.37 -10.93 -6.24
CA ASN A 67 -0.84 -10.70 -4.89
C ASN A 67 -0.13 -9.48 -4.29
N VAL A 68 -0.72 -8.31 -4.48
CA VAL A 68 -0.14 -7.02 -4.06
C VAL A 68 -1.03 -6.28 -3.07
N GLY A 69 -0.38 -5.56 -2.17
CA GLY A 69 -0.97 -4.65 -1.21
C GLY A 69 -0.38 -3.26 -1.31
N PHE A 70 -1.08 -2.31 -0.70
CA PHE A 70 -0.60 -0.95 -0.51
C PHE A 70 -0.33 -0.69 0.98
N VAL A 71 0.77 0.00 1.28
CA VAL A 71 1.04 0.50 2.63
C VAL A 71 1.14 2.01 2.55
N PHE A 72 0.19 2.72 3.16
CA PHE A 72 0.12 4.17 3.21
C PHE A 72 0.78 4.69 4.48
N THR A 73 1.65 5.69 4.36
CA THR A 73 2.33 6.28 5.52
C THR A 73 2.57 7.77 5.34
N ARG A 74 2.65 8.49 6.47
CA ARG A 74 3.14 9.88 6.52
C ARG A 74 4.57 9.96 7.06
N SER A 75 5.05 8.88 7.68
CA SER A 75 6.36 8.77 8.30
C SER A 75 7.47 8.62 7.25
N ASP A 76 8.69 8.40 7.74
CA ASP A 76 9.80 8.13 6.84
C ASP A 76 9.68 6.76 6.16
N LEU A 77 10.13 6.71 4.90
CA LEU A 77 10.05 5.49 4.09
C LEU A 77 11.01 4.42 4.60
N VAL A 78 12.18 4.80 5.11
CA VAL A 78 13.19 3.85 5.57
C VAL A 78 12.69 3.12 6.82
N GLU A 79 12.15 3.86 7.79
CA GLU A 79 11.60 3.28 9.02
C GLU A 79 10.46 2.28 8.75
N ILE A 80 9.54 2.61 7.84
CA ILE A 80 8.42 1.72 7.51
C ILE A 80 8.90 0.49 6.75
N ARG A 81 9.91 0.64 5.87
CA ARG A 81 10.52 -0.49 5.18
C ARG A 81 11.18 -1.43 6.18
N ASP A 82 11.94 -0.90 7.13
CA ASP A 82 12.65 -1.73 8.11
C ASP A 82 11.66 -2.48 9.00
N LYS A 83 10.57 -1.83 9.45
CA LYS A 83 9.45 -2.48 10.17
C LYS A 83 8.68 -3.53 9.35
N LEU A 84 8.72 -3.45 8.02
CA LEU A 84 8.09 -4.43 7.13
C LEU A 84 8.98 -5.64 6.89
N LEU A 85 10.29 -5.50 7.09
CA LEU A 85 11.30 -6.55 6.89
C LEU A 85 11.64 -7.31 8.19
N GLU A 86 11.32 -6.74 9.35
CA GLU A 86 11.29 -7.45 10.65
C GLU A 86 10.15 -8.49 10.73
#